data_AF-A0A256ZLG3-F1
#
_entry.id   AF-A0A256ZLG3-F1
#
_cell.length_a   1.000
_cell.length_b   1.000
_cell.length_c   1.000
_cell.angle_alpha   90.00
_cell.angle_beta   90.00
_cell.angle_gamma   90.00
#
_symmetry.space_group_name_H-M   'P 1'
#
loop_
_entity.id
_entity.type
_entity.pdbx_description
1 polymer ?
#
loop_
_entity_poly.entity_id
_entity_poly.type
_entity_poly.pdbx_seq_one_letter_code
_entity_poly.pdbx_strand_id
1 'polypeptide(L)'
;MVRPVPWRRVASWSCNLCGKCCREYRVVLKPEEWLKLVDIYGPEVAEVGHGKFYLRRRPDGSCIFLKKVGGKWLCGLQDMKPKACKLWPFKVLSWPKYGRAAEAYVNYMGCPLYVYVDPFCPGLKWGSPTPAFVSTVLKETIEIALGIRTEQEHTTSKLPESLRLYLRARRVRGLGPAGPRI
;
A
#
# COMPACT_ATOMS: atom_id res chain seq x y z
N MET A 1 -3.74 -21.39 0.98
CA MET A 1 -3.51 -19.95 0.68
C MET A 1 -4.48 -19.55 -0.43
N VAL A 2 -5.31 -18.51 -0.23
CA VAL A 2 -6.29 -18.11 -1.25
C VAL A 2 -5.58 -17.46 -2.44
N ARG A 3 -5.93 -17.87 -3.65
CA ARG A 3 -5.31 -17.38 -4.90
C ARG A 3 -5.79 -15.94 -5.20
N PRO A 4 -4.90 -15.02 -5.62
CA PRO A 4 -5.29 -13.71 -6.10
C PRO A 4 -6.34 -13.77 -7.20
N VAL A 5 -7.29 -12.84 -7.18
CA VAL A 5 -8.47 -12.78 -8.05
C VAL A 5 -8.25 -11.73 -9.15
N PRO A 6 -8.62 -11.98 -10.42
CA PRO A 6 -8.52 -10.98 -11.48
C PRO A 6 -9.29 -9.69 -11.16
N TRP A 7 -8.74 -8.54 -11.56
CA TRP A 7 -9.35 -7.23 -11.30
C TRP A 7 -10.77 -7.09 -11.87
N ARG A 8 -11.09 -7.80 -12.96
CA ARG A 8 -12.44 -7.80 -13.57
C ARG A 8 -13.53 -8.42 -12.70
N ARG A 9 -13.21 -8.93 -11.52
CA ARG A 9 -14.18 -9.42 -10.51
C ARG A 9 -14.37 -8.45 -9.35
N VAL A 10 -13.77 -7.26 -9.41
CA VAL A 10 -13.84 -6.23 -8.37
C VAL A 10 -14.69 -5.08 -8.88
N ALA A 11 -15.80 -4.83 -8.22
CA ALA A 11 -16.67 -3.70 -8.53
C ALA A 11 -16.04 -2.37 -8.11
N SER A 12 -15.47 -2.33 -6.91
CA SER A 12 -14.77 -1.16 -6.37
C SER A 12 -13.84 -1.53 -5.22
N TRP A 13 -12.98 -0.58 -4.83
CA TRP A 13 -12.09 -0.70 -3.69
C TRP A 13 -11.98 0.63 -2.94
N SER A 14 -11.89 0.57 -1.62
CA SER A 14 -11.48 1.72 -0.80
C SER A 14 -10.73 1.27 0.45
N CYS A 15 -9.80 2.10 0.94
CA CYS A 15 -9.13 1.85 2.21
C CYS A 15 -10.07 2.21 3.38
N ASN A 16 -10.46 1.21 4.17
CA ASN A 16 -11.35 1.35 5.32
C ASN A 16 -10.63 1.57 6.66
N LEU A 17 -9.31 1.84 6.64
CA LEU A 17 -8.49 2.06 7.84
C LEU A 17 -8.52 0.89 8.84
N CYS A 18 -8.62 -0.35 8.35
CA CYS A 18 -8.65 -1.54 9.19
C CYS A 18 -7.28 -1.96 9.72
N GLY A 19 -6.18 -1.50 9.11
CA GLY A 19 -4.81 -1.85 9.50
C GLY A 19 -4.34 -3.25 9.11
N LYS A 20 -5.17 -4.11 8.49
CA LYS A 20 -4.77 -5.48 8.09
C LYS A 20 -3.52 -5.49 7.22
N CYS A 21 -3.40 -4.55 6.28
CA CYS A 21 -2.21 -4.41 5.45
C CYS A 21 -0.91 -4.23 6.24
N CYS A 22 -0.99 -3.52 7.36
CA CYS A 22 0.13 -3.23 8.23
C CYS A 22 0.37 -4.32 9.28
N ARG A 23 -0.55 -5.26 9.47
CA ARG A 23 -0.46 -6.33 10.47
C ARG A 23 -0.09 -7.67 9.89
N GLU A 24 -0.53 -7.96 8.68
CA GLU A 24 -0.35 -9.29 8.07
C GLU A 24 0.88 -9.33 7.15
N TYR A 25 1.20 -8.20 6.49
CA TYR A 25 2.20 -8.19 5.43
C TYR A 25 3.53 -7.60 5.89
N ARG A 26 4.62 -8.29 5.53
CA ARG A 26 5.99 -7.76 5.66
C ARG A 26 6.29 -6.91 4.42
N VAL A 27 6.49 -5.61 4.62
CA VAL A 27 6.68 -4.65 3.53
C VAL A 27 8.14 -4.67 3.09
N VAL A 28 8.38 -5.10 1.85
CA VAL A 28 9.69 -4.98 1.19
C VAL A 28 9.89 -3.52 0.77
N LEU A 29 11.10 -3.02 0.99
CA LEU A 29 11.55 -1.71 0.56
C LEU A 29 12.51 -1.86 -0.62
N LYS A 30 12.46 -0.90 -1.54
CA LYS A 30 13.56 -0.66 -2.46
C LYS A 30 14.75 -0.03 -1.72
N PRO A 31 15.98 -0.13 -2.25
CA PRO A 31 17.14 0.55 -1.68
C PRO A 31 16.91 2.06 -1.48
N GLU A 32 16.33 2.76 -2.46
CA GLU A 32 16.06 4.20 -2.32
C GLU A 32 15.02 4.53 -1.22
N GLU A 33 14.05 3.64 -1.00
CA GLU A 33 13.03 3.82 0.04
C GLU A 33 13.61 3.54 1.43
N TRP A 34 14.49 2.53 1.53
CA TRP A 34 15.21 2.21 2.74
C TRP A 34 16.11 3.37 3.18
N LEU A 35 16.97 3.87 2.29
CA LEU A 35 17.86 5.00 2.57
C LEU A 35 17.06 6.21 3.08
N LYS A 36 15.98 6.58 2.38
CA LYS A 36 15.13 7.71 2.75
C LYS A 36 14.47 7.54 4.12
N LEU A 37 14.04 6.32 4.46
CA LEU A 37 13.40 6.07 5.75
C LEU A 37 14.40 6.09 6.90
N VAL A 38 15.60 5.54 6.70
CA VAL A 38 16.68 5.54 7.70
C VAL A 38 17.18 6.96 7.95
N ASP A 39 17.32 7.77 6.90
CA ASP A 39 17.73 9.18 7.00
C ASP A 39 16.73 10.01 7.83
N ILE A 40 15.43 9.80 7.61
CA ILE A 40 14.38 10.61 8.26
C ILE A 40 14.04 10.12 9.67
N TYR A 41 14.05 8.81 9.92
CA TYR A 41 13.54 8.23 11.17
C TYR A 41 14.55 7.40 11.95
N GLY A 42 15.78 7.26 11.48
CA GLY A 42 16.80 6.41 12.08
C GLY A 42 16.76 4.95 11.59
N PRO A 43 17.86 4.19 11.78
CA PRO A 43 18.02 2.84 11.27
C PRO A 43 17.01 1.83 11.85
N GLU A 44 16.44 2.11 13.02
CA GLU A 44 15.52 1.22 13.73
C GLU A 44 14.18 1.01 13.02
N VAL A 45 13.82 1.83 12.03
CA VAL A 45 12.54 1.70 11.34
C VAL A 45 12.55 0.66 10.22
N ALA A 46 13.73 0.12 9.91
CA ALA A 46 13.92 -0.88 8.88
C ALA A 46 14.79 -2.04 9.36
N GLU A 47 14.75 -3.14 8.61
CA GLU A 47 15.56 -4.32 8.88
C GLU A 47 16.01 -4.95 7.56
N VAL A 48 17.16 -5.64 7.60
CA VAL A 48 17.71 -6.39 6.46
C VAL A 48 17.45 -7.87 6.68
N GLY A 49 17.01 -8.58 5.65
CA GLY A 49 16.85 -10.04 5.69
C GLY A 49 16.83 -10.65 4.30
N HIS A 50 17.45 -11.82 4.12
CA HIS A 50 17.47 -12.53 2.82
C HIS A 50 17.86 -11.63 1.62
N GLY A 51 18.85 -10.74 1.82
CA GLY A 51 19.31 -9.81 0.79
C GLY A 51 18.32 -8.69 0.42
N LYS A 52 17.30 -8.43 1.24
CA LYS A 52 16.28 -7.40 1.01
C LYS A 52 16.10 -6.51 2.23
N PHE A 53 15.57 -5.31 1.99
CA PHE A 53 15.18 -4.36 3.02
C PHE A 53 13.70 -4.48 3.33
N TYR A 54 13.33 -4.34 4.59
CA TYR A 54 11.94 -4.36 5.04
C TYR A 54 11.66 -3.25 6.04
N LEU A 55 10.41 -2.81 6.10
CA LEU A 55 9.94 -2.05 7.27
C LEU A 55 10.01 -2.95 8.51
N ARG A 56 10.55 -2.41 9.61
CA ARG A 56 10.59 -3.13 10.89
C ARG A 56 9.17 -3.41 11.39
N ARG A 57 9.00 -4.58 12.00
CA ARG A 57 7.77 -4.98 12.69
C ARG A 57 7.98 -4.91 14.20
N ARG A 58 6.92 -4.58 14.93
CA ARG A 58 6.84 -4.62 16.39
C ARG A 58 6.81 -6.07 16.89
N PRO A 59 7.01 -6.31 18.20
CA PRO A 59 6.88 -7.65 18.78
C PRO A 59 5.52 -8.31 18.52
N ASP A 60 4.44 -7.52 18.42
CA ASP A 60 3.09 -8.01 18.07
C ASP A 60 2.91 -8.33 16.57
N GLY A 61 3.97 -8.23 15.78
CA GLY A 61 3.96 -8.42 14.34
C GLY A 61 3.40 -7.24 13.55
N SER A 62 2.93 -6.15 14.15
CA SER A 62 2.45 -4.99 13.38
C SER A 62 3.61 -4.14 12.81
N CYS A 63 3.39 -3.49 11.67
CA CYS A 63 4.32 -2.52 11.10
C CYS A 63 4.60 -1.40 12.12
N ILE A 64 5.86 -1.00 12.27
CA ILE A 64 6.29 0.03 13.22
C ILE A 64 5.58 1.38 13.01
N PHE A 65 5.12 1.68 11.79
CA PHE A 65 4.38 2.89 11.45
C PHE A 65 2.86 2.79 11.60
N LEU A 66 2.31 1.65 12.03
CA LEU A 66 0.86 1.50 12.26
C LEU A 66 0.44 2.24 13.53
N LYS A 67 -0.57 3.11 13.46
CA LYS A 67 -1.08 3.91 14.59
C LYS A 67 -2.57 3.68 14.80
N LYS A 68 -3.01 3.66 16.06
CA LYS A 68 -4.44 3.67 16.40
C LYS A 68 -4.84 5.10 16.79
N VAL A 69 -5.81 5.68 16.11
CA VAL A 69 -6.34 7.02 16.39
C VAL A 69 -7.87 6.98 16.23
N GLY A 70 -8.62 7.37 17.26
CA GLY A 70 -10.09 7.39 17.21
C GLY A 70 -10.71 6.05 16.80
N GLY A 71 -10.15 4.93 17.27
CA GLY A 71 -10.61 3.59 16.91
C GLY A 71 -10.24 3.10 15.49
N LYS A 72 -9.61 3.94 14.66
CA LYS A 72 -9.14 3.59 13.32
C LYS A 72 -7.64 3.31 13.30
N TRP A 73 -7.19 2.53 12.32
CA TRP A 73 -5.78 2.20 12.11
C TRP A 73 -5.21 2.99 10.94
N LEU A 74 -4.30 3.91 11.26
CA LEU A 74 -3.66 4.83 10.33
C LEU A 74 -2.23 4.39 10.03
N CYS A 75 -1.80 4.62 8.79
CA CYS A 75 -0.40 4.51 8.41
C CYS A 75 0.32 5.82 8.76
N GLY A 76 1.45 5.78 9.46
CA GLY A 76 2.28 6.95 9.74
C GLY A 76 3.04 7.48 8.52
N LEU A 77 3.13 6.70 7.45
CA LEU A 77 3.89 7.04 6.24
C LEU A 77 3.02 7.56 5.09
N GLN A 78 1.81 8.11 5.32
CA GLN A 78 0.86 8.42 4.23
C GLN A 78 1.47 9.11 3.01
N ASP A 79 2.24 10.18 3.21
CA ASP A 79 2.87 10.95 2.11
C ASP A 79 4.23 10.38 1.64
N MET A 80 4.66 9.23 2.16
CA MET A 80 5.94 8.61 1.81
C MET A 80 5.89 7.08 1.84
N LYS A 81 4.71 6.51 1.60
CA LYS A 81 4.52 5.07 1.60
C LYS A 81 5.48 4.43 0.59
N PRO A 82 6.12 3.31 0.95
CA PRO A 82 6.85 2.49 -0.01
C PRO A 82 5.92 2.01 -1.14
N LYS A 83 6.47 1.75 -2.32
CA LYS A 83 5.75 1.25 -3.50
C LYS A 83 4.95 -0.01 -3.20
N ALA A 84 5.50 -0.92 -2.38
CA ALA A 84 4.78 -2.12 -1.94
C ALA A 84 3.51 -1.78 -1.13
N CYS A 85 3.57 -0.78 -0.24
CA CYS A 85 2.40 -0.30 0.50
C CYS A 85 1.39 0.42 -0.41
N LYS A 86 1.88 1.13 -1.44
CA LYS A 86 1.02 1.85 -2.39
C LYS A 86 0.23 0.90 -3.29
N LEU A 87 0.84 -0.22 -3.68
CA LEU A 87 0.23 -1.19 -4.58
C LEU A 87 -0.73 -2.15 -3.88
N TRP A 88 -0.61 -2.37 -2.57
CA TRP A 88 -1.51 -3.27 -1.86
C TRP A 88 -2.98 -2.76 -1.92
N PRO A 89 -4.00 -3.57 -2.33
CA PRO A 89 -3.99 -5.02 -2.52
C PRO A 89 -3.77 -5.58 -3.92
N PHE A 90 -3.33 -4.75 -4.84
CA PHE A 90 -3.17 -5.08 -6.24
C PHE A 90 -1.79 -5.69 -6.54
N LYS A 91 -1.77 -6.57 -7.52
CA LYS A 91 -0.57 -7.16 -8.12
C LYS A 91 -0.63 -6.89 -9.62
N VAL A 92 0.25 -6.03 -10.11
CA VAL A 92 0.39 -5.71 -11.53
C VAL A 92 1.59 -6.49 -12.06
N LEU A 93 1.38 -7.32 -13.07
CA LEU A 93 2.36 -8.26 -13.58
C LEU A 93 2.46 -8.17 -15.11
N SER A 94 3.62 -8.51 -15.66
CA SER A 94 3.83 -8.66 -17.11
C SER A 94 3.36 -10.01 -17.65
N TRP A 95 2.99 -10.96 -16.78
CA TRP A 95 2.50 -12.29 -17.16
C TRP A 95 1.41 -12.80 -16.19
N PRO A 96 0.48 -13.67 -16.64
CA PRO A 96 -0.72 -14.06 -15.89
C PRO A 96 -0.44 -15.12 -14.79
N LYS A 97 0.39 -14.76 -13.80
CA LYS A 97 0.86 -15.68 -12.74
C LYS A 97 -0.22 -16.45 -12.01
N TYR A 98 -1.39 -15.84 -11.85
CA TYR A 98 -2.48 -16.42 -11.07
C TYR A 98 -3.63 -16.94 -11.96
N GLY A 99 -3.35 -17.24 -13.24
CA GLY A 99 -4.33 -17.82 -14.16
C GLY A 99 -5.42 -16.84 -14.57
N ARG A 100 -6.46 -17.33 -15.29
CA ARG A 100 -7.59 -16.52 -15.77
C ARG A 100 -7.11 -15.27 -16.53
N ALA A 101 -6.16 -15.48 -17.45
CA ALA A 101 -5.41 -14.43 -18.13
C ALA A 101 -6.32 -13.38 -18.77
N ALA A 102 -7.37 -13.80 -19.49
CA ALA A 102 -8.34 -12.89 -20.12
C ALA A 102 -9.02 -11.94 -19.13
N GLU A 103 -9.28 -12.42 -17.91
CA GLU A 103 -9.93 -11.62 -16.88
C GLU A 103 -8.98 -10.70 -16.13
N ALA A 104 -7.69 -11.06 -16.05
CA ALA A 104 -6.66 -10.24 -15.44
C ALA A 104 -6.08 -9.22 -16.42
N TYR A 105 -6.23 -9.47 -17.72
CA TYR A 105 -5.66 -8.66 -18.78
C TYR A 105 -6.20 -7.23 -18.78
N VAL A 106 -5.26 -6.29 -18.94
CA VAL A 106 -5.50 -4.89 -19.24
C VAL A 106 -4.43 -4.42 -20.22
N ASN A 107 -4.83 -3.72 -21.27
CA ASN A 107 -3.91 -3.00 -22.14
C ASN A 107 -3.82 -1.56 -21.64
N TYR A 108 -2.65 -1.14 -21.19
CA TYR A 108 -2.41 0.23 -20.76
C TYR A 108 -1.42 0.89 -21.70
N MET A 109 -1.90 1.80 -22.56
CA MET A 109 -1.07 2.52 -23.53
C MET A 109 -0.20 1.60 -24.41
N GLY A 110 -0.75 0.46 -24.85
CA GLY A 110 -0.02 -0.53 -25.65
C GLY A 110 0.82 -1.51 -24.82
N CYS A 111 0.90 -1.34 -23.50
CA CYS A 111 1.57 -2.27 -22.60
C CYS A 111 0.60 -3.34 -22.08
N PRO A 112 0.77 -4.62 -22.44
CA PRO A 112 -0.05 -5.71 -21.91
C PRO A 112 0.33 -6.00 -20.45
N LEU A 113 -0.65 -5.93 -19.57
CA LEU A 113 -0.49 -6.18 -18.14
C LEU A 113 -1.56 -7.14 -17.62
N TYR A 114 -1.26 -7.78 -16.50
CA TYR A 114 -2.17 -8.67 -15.80
C TYR A 114 -2.32 -8.21 -14.35
N VAL A 115 -3.51 -7.75 -14.00
CA VAL A 115 -3.81 -7.20 -12.67
C VAL A 115 -4.67 -8.16 -11.87
N TYR A 116 -4.19 -8.46 -10.67
CA TYR A 116 -4.88 -9.28 -9.68
C TYR A 116 -5.05 -8.50 -8.38
N VAL A 117 -6.02 -8.90 -7.57
CA VAL A 117 -6.21 -8.43 -6.20
C VAL A 117 -6.08 -9.59 -5.24
N ASP A 118 -5.55 -9.30 -4.07
CA ASP A 118 -5.55 -10.25 -2.98
C ASP A 118 -6.85 -10.12 -2.17
N PRO A 119 -7.62 -11.21 -2.05
CA PRO A 119 -8.97 -11.19 -1.50
C PRO A 119 -9.04 -10.91 0.01
N PHE A 120 -7.91 -10.91 0.73
CA PHE A 120 -7.90 -10.62 2.17
C PHE A 120 -8.10 -9.14 2.48
N CYS A 121 -8.08 -8.26 1.49
CA CYS A 121 -8.38 -6.85 1.69
C CYS A 121 -9.89 -6.64 1.95
N PRO A 122 -10.30 -6.20 3.16
CA PRO A 122 -11.71 -5.96 3.47
C PRO A 122 -12.27 -4.71 2.79
N GLY A 123 -11.44 -3.97 2.05
CA GLY A 123 -11.83 -2.80 1.26
C GLY A 123 -12.38 -3.15 -0.13
N LEU A 124 -12.29 -4.42 -0.54
CA LEU A 124 -12.80 -4.88 -1.84
C LEU A 124 -14.31 -5.07 -1.80
N LYS A 125 -14.99 -4.61 -2.86
CA LYS A 125 -16.36 -5.01 -3.20
C LYS A 125 -16.32 -5.87 -4.45
N TRP A 126 -16.82 -7.09 -4.36
CA TRP A 126 -16.87 -8.04 -5.48
C TRP A 126 -18.00 -7.70 -6.44
N GLY A 127 -17.80 -7.96 -7.74
CA GLY A 127 -18.77 -7.71 -8.79
C GLY A 127 -18.12 -7.19 -10.07
N SER A 128 -18.95 -6.72 -11.01
CA SER A 128 -18.47 -6.12 -12.25
C SER A 128 -17.81 -4.76 -11.99
N PRO A 129 -16.62 -4.48 -12.56
CA PRO A 129 -15.91 -3.22 -12.39
C PRO A 129 -16.77 -2.01 -12.72
N THR A 130 -16.89 -1.09 -11.76
CA THR A 130 -17.53 0.19 -12.01
C THR A 130 -16.63 1.07 -12.87
N PRO A 131 -17.20 1.96 -13.71
CA PRO A 131 -16.38 2.91 -14.49
C PRO A 131 -15.46 3.74 -13.61
N ALA A 132 -15.93 4.18 -12.44
CA ALA A 132 -15.14 4.93 -11.47
C ALA A 132 -13.94 4.12 -10.94
N PHE A 133 -14.12 2.83 -10.62
CA PHE A 133 -13.00 1.98 -10.19
C PHE A 133 -11.93 1.84 -11.28
N VAL A 134 -12.36 1.67 -12.53
CA VAL A 134 -11.46 1.52 -13.69
C VAL A 134 -10.69 2.82 -13.95
N SER A 135 -11.37 3.96 -14.01
CA SER A 135 -10.77 5.25 -14.35
C SER A 135 -9.91 5.86 -13.24
N THR A 136 -10.09 5.43 -11.98
CA THR A 136 -9.37 5.98 -10.82
C THR A 136 -8.42 4.95 -10.19
N VAL A 137 -8.92 4.01 -9.39
CA VAL A 137 -8.13 3.07 -8.58
C VAL A 137 -7.27 2.16 -9.45
N LEU A 138 -7.86 1.54 -10.49
CA LEU A 138 -7.11 0.62 -11.36
C LEU A 138 -6.05 1.38 -12.15
N LYS A 139 -6.41 2.52 -12.75
CA LYS A 139 -5.47 3.40 -13.48
C LYS A 139 -4.30 3.81 -12.59
N GLU A 140 -4.57 4.39 -11.41
CA GLU A 140 -3.54 4.85 -10.48
C GLU A 140 -2.64 3.69 -10.02
N THR A 141 -3.21 2.51 -9.78
CA THR A 141 -2.45 1.31 -9.44
C THR A 141 -1.46 0.93 -10.54
N ILE A 142 -1.89 0.93 -11.80
CA ILE A 142 -1.06 0.60 -12.96
C ILE A 142 0.04 1.65 -13.13
N GLU A 143 -0.29 2.93 -13.06
CA GLU A 143 0.69 4.03 -13.18
C GLU A 143 1.77 3.95 -12.09
N ILE A 144 1.38 3.66 -10.84
CA ILE A 144 2.33 3.44 -9.73
C ILE A 144 3.20 2.20 -9.98
N ALA A 145 2.61 1.11 -10.47
CA ALA A 145 3.33 -0.12 -10.78
C ALA A 145 4.38 0.10 -11.87
N LEU A 146 4.05 0.86 -12.91
CA LEU A 146 4.95 1.22 -14.01
C LEU A 146 5.95 2.33 -13.62
N GLY A 147 5.73 3.04 -12.51
CA GLY A 147 6.59 4.15 -12.09
C GLY A 147 6.31 5.47 -12.81
N ILE A 148 5.21 5.56 -13.56
CA ILE A 148 4.72 6.78 -14.20
C ILE A 148 4.25 7.79 -13.15
N ARG A 149 3.67 7.29 -12.06
CA ARG A 149 3.13 8.08 -10.95
C ARG A 149 3.73 7.60 -9.63
N THR A 150 4.07 8.51 -8.73
CA THR A 150 4.50 8.17 -7.36
C THR A 150 3.40 8.45 -6.33
N GLU A 151 2.61 9.50 -6.52
CA GLU A 151 1.63 9.96 -5.52
C GLU A 151 0.35 9.14 -5.54
N GLN A 152 -0.27 8.97 -4.36
CA GLN A 152 -1.56 8.30 -4.23
C GLN A 152 -2.68 9.29 -4.00
N GLU A 153 -3.79 9.10 -4.70
CA GLU A 153 -5.01 9.86 -4.50
C GLU A 153 -6.21 8.94 -4.26
N HIS A 154 -6.37 7.92 -5.08
CA HIS A 154 -7.46 6.95 -5.05
C HIS A 154 -7.07 5.63 -4.40
N THR A 155 -5.79 5.25 -4.42
CA THR A 155 -5.25 4.03 -3.80
C THR A 155 -4.86 4.23 -2.32
N THR A 156 -5.42 5.25 -1.66
CA THR A 156 -5.13 5.61 -0.27
C THR A 156 -6.40 5.91 0.51
N SER A 157 -6.30 5.94 1.85
CA SER A 157 -7.40 6.40 2.69
C SER A 157 -7.63 7.89 2.53
N LYS A 158 -8.89 8.31 2.39
CA LYS A 158 -9.29 9.72 2.51
C LYS A 158 -9.31 10.09 4.00
N LEU A 159 -8.26 10.79 4.44
CA LEU A 159 -8.16 11.29 5.81
C LEU A 159 -8.69 12.72 5.89
N PRO A 160 -9.40 13.09 6.97
CA PRO A 160 -9.65 14.49 7.31
C PRO A 160 -8.36 15.30 7.34
N GLU A 161 -8.43 16.56 6.95
CA GLU A 161 -7.25 17.43 6.86
C GLU A 161 -6.52 17.58 8.20
N SER A 162 -7.27 17.67 9.31
CA SER A 162 -6.70 17.68 10.67
C SER A 162 -5.79 16.48 10.96
N LEU A 163 -6.19 15.28 10.53
CA LEU A 163 -5.38 14.07 10.71
C LEU A 163 -4.18 14.04 9.76
N ARG A 164 -4.30 14.59 8.54
CA ARG A 164 -3.15 14.75 7.63
C ARG A 164 -2.11 15.70 8.22
N LEU A 165 -2.54 16.86 8.71
CA LEU A 165 -1.68 17.84 9.37
C LEU A 165 -1.01 17.25 10.61
N TYR A 166 -1.75 16.50 11.43
CA TYR A 166 -1.20 15.79 12.59
C TYR A 166 -0.06 14.83 12.20
N LEU A 167 -0.24 14.01 11.15
CA LEU A 167 0.79 13.08 10.69
C LEU A 167 2.02 13.81 10.14
N ARG A 168 1.82 14.93 9.42
CA ARG A 168 2.91 15.77 8.90
C ARG A 168 3.71 16.44 10.01
N ALA A 169 3.05 17.04 11.00
CA ALA A 169 3.71 17.72 12.12
C ALA A 169 4.61 16.77 12.91
N ARG A 170 4.18 15.51 13.11
CA ARG A 170 5.00 14.49 13.78
C ARG A 170 6.27 14.14 13.03
N ARG A 171 6.22 14.10 11.70
CA ARG A 171 7.42 13.89 10.86
C ARG A 171 8.41 15.03 11.06
N VAL A 172 7.96 16.28 10.94
CA VAL A 172 8.81 17.48 11.06
C VAL A 172 9.50 17.54 12.42
N ARG A 173 8.81 17.12 13.49
CA ARG A 173 9.36 17.10 14.85
C ARG A 173 10.31 15.93 15.12
N GLY A 174 10.65 15.10 14.13
CA GLY A 174 11.49 13.92 14.33
C GLY A 174 10.90 12.91 15.33
N LEU A 175 9.59 12.99 15.61
CA LEU A 175 8.95 12.08 16.54
C LEU A 175 8.83 10.73 15.84
N GLY A 176 9.80 9.86 16.13
CA GLY A 176 9.87 8.51 15.59
C GLY A 176 8.55 7.74 15.77
N PRO A 177 8.40 6.60 15.09
CA PRO A 177 7.19 5.80 15.17
C PRO A 177 6.84 5.31 16.59
N ALA A 178 7.69 5.49 17.61
CA ALA A 178 7.39 5.23 19.01
C ALA A 178 6.70 6.39 19.76
N GLY A 179 6.69 7.63 19.23
CA GLY A 179 6.32 8.82 20.02
C GLY A 179 7.43 9.22 21.01
N PRO A 180 7.26 10.34 21.76
CA PRO A 180 8.19 10.68 22.82
C PRO A 180 8.20 9.55 23.85
N ARG A 181 9.39 9.08 24.23
CA ARG A 181 9.56 8.26 25.44
C ARG A 181 9.34 9.22 26.60
N ILE A 182 8.14 9.21 27.16
CA ILE A 182 7.88 9.76 28.50
C ILE A 182 8.33 8.68 29.48
#